data_AF-A0AAE9DBY9-F1
#
_entry.id   AF-A0AAE9DBY9-F1
#
_cell.length_a   1.000
_cell.length_b   1.000
_cell.length_c   1.000
_cell.angle_alpha   90.00
_cell.angle_beta   90.00
_cell.angle_gamma   90.00
#
_symmetry.space_group_name_H-M   'P 1'
#
loop_
_entity.id
_entity.type
_entity.pdbx_description
1 polymer ?
#
loop_
_entity_poly.entity_id
_entity_poly.type
_entity_poly.pdbx_seq_one_letter_code
_entity_poly.pdbx_strand_id
1 'polypeptide(L)'
;MLATSAIAIFLIAWSAIFLIDYVLRVAQFEPYLHLCHRYGIEVSPFQLRFYVTSPPKENILLNEKADILDDEKKSGSDLFFEESRRSKCRNLLVRVWFACGVLASIICLLGMTAYMSHLLLKDVGQWVTTTRPKTQAYRGMEYRSMHEVLTSISPREVKTTTEQMQNPVIVESAEYDMIEDGQKSSSRGLVPIIPGFNLPWSHIPIFMTVLVVAAVFHELGHAWAAISNGVTVNGFGIFILAVYPGAFTDIEPVTLKRASAFRRLQIFGAGIWHNLLLALLALTVFHLTPIILSPILTQGNGVSVKAIDARSGLSNPKTGLVSGNIVKSIDECDVETVADWWRCIRASKNMHNGRCVDKEAVEAATAFNHRTEADEILCCDEFNVTTAHVCFEREEKVPKGVETQTRAPQLNALLGLEGHDDTPYGAAGTGQVEDKTITKYSCLHARHVVEQAVCNVSEPCKKEEADREKVCVYPALHNGTRLVKIELGNRAKPILFVGQLNEMLQMVSISPWTPRFSFVQISWLEHFELAVKYMFTLSLALGLFNAMPVYGLDGQFIVRTLLKSSGFSVKRRELIQYIVLTFGTAVLILNVLIGFIKLVIN
;
A
#
# COMPACT_ATOMS: atom_id res chain seq x y z
N MET A 1 -9.95 -25.45 -4.02
CA MET A 1 -11.23 -25.58 -3.28
C MET A 1 -11.88 -24.22 -3.00
N LEU A 2 -11.17 -23.21 -2.50
CA LEU A 2 -11.77 -21.87 -2.24
C LEU A 2 -12.33 -21.18 -3.50
N ALA A 3 -11.63 -21.20 -4.63
CA ALA A 3 -12.10 -20.57 -5.86
C ALA A 3 -13.36 -21.24 -6.45
N THR A 4 -13.41 -22.58 -6.44
CA THR A 4 -14.59 -23.35 -6.90
C THR A 4 -15.78 -23.12 -5.99
N SER A 5 -15.56 -23.02 -4.67
CA SER A 5 -16.60 -22.67 -3.70
C SER A 5 -17.08 -21.23 -3.88
N ALA A 6 -16.20 -20.27 -4.14
CA ALA A 6 -16.57 -18.87 -4.37
C ALA A 6 -17.42 -18.70 -5.65
N ILE A 7 -17.05 -19.37 -6.74
CA ILE A 7 -17.83 -19.36 -7.99
C ILE A 7 -19.20 -20.02 -7.77
N ALA A 8 -19.25 -21.15 -7.06
CA ALA A 8 -20.51 -21.82 -6.74
C ALA A 8 -21.43 -20.91 -5.88
N ILE A 9 -20.88 -20.29 -4.83
CA ILE A 9 -21.63 -19.34 -3.98
C ILE A 9 -22.15 -18.16 -4.81
N PHE A 10 -21.33 -17.61 -5.71
CA PHE A 10 -21.74 -16.52 -6.60
C PHE A 10 -22.88 -16.93 -7.53
N LEU A 11 -22.78 -18.09 -8.17
CA LEU A 11 -23.83 -18.62 -9.06
C LEU A 11 -25.12 -18.90 -8.29
N ILE A 12 -25.03 -19.46 -7.08
CA ILE A 12 -26.18 -19.70 -6.20
C ILE A 12 -26.82 -18.37 -5.80
N ALA A 13 -26.03 -17.36 -5.40
CA ALA A 13 -26.54 -16.06 -5.02
C ALA A 13 -27.27 -15.37 -6.19
N TRP A 14 -26.70 -15.37 -7.39
CA TRP A 14 -27.36 -14.80 -8.57
C TRP A 14 -28.62 -15.54 -8.97
N SER A 15 -28.57 -16.88 -8.93
CA SER A 15 -29.74 -17.72 -9.22
C SER A 15 -30.85 -17.45 -8.21
N ALA A 16 -30.51 -17.25 -6.94
CA ALA A 16 -31.47 -16.88 -5.90
C ALA A 16 -32.09 -15.50 -6.15
N ILE A 17 -31.29 -14.47 -6.48
CA ILE A 17 -31.81 -13.12 -6.80
C ILE A 17 -32.78 -13.18 -7.99
N PHE A 18 -32.41 -13.86 -9.07
CA PHE A 18 -33.24 -14.00 -10.26
C PHE A 18 -34.54 -14.77 -9.96
N LEU A 19 -34.44 -15.87 -9.20
CA LEU A 19 -35.61 -16.64 -8.78
C LEU A 19 -36.54 -15.82 -7.87
N ILE A 20 -35.99 -15.03 -6.96
CA ILE A 20 -36.76 -14.14 -6.08
C ILE A 20 -37.49 -13.07 -6.90
N ASP A 21 -36.81 -12.37 -7.82
CA ASP A 21 -37.47 -11.40 -8.73
C ASP A 21 -38.60 -12.08 -9.51
N TYR A 22 -38.36 -13.25 -10.09
CA TYR A 22 -39.36 -14.00 -10.84
C TYR A 22 -40.58 -14.37 -9.98
N VAL A 23 -40.34 -14.96 -8.80
CA VAL A 23 -41.41 -15.38 -7.88
C VAL A 23 -42.21 -14.17 -7.39
N LEU A 24 -41.57 -13.06 -7.03
CA LEU A 24 -42.26 -11.85 -6.56
C LEU A 24 -43.11 -11.20 -7.66
N ARG A 25 -42.66 -11.21 -8.91
CA ARG A 25 -43.44 -10.73 -10.07
C ARG A 25 -44.61 -11.65 -10.39
N VAL A 26 -44.41 -12.96 -10.38
CA VAL A 26 -45.47 -13.96 -10.63
C VAL A 26 -46.52 -13.93 -9.50
N ALA A 27 -46.07 -13.77 -8.26
CA ALA A 27 -46.95 -13.67 -7.09
C ALA A 27 -47.68 -12.32 -6.97
N GLN A 28 -47.43 -11.37 -7.90
CA GLN A 28 -48.02 -10.02 -7.90
C GLN A 28 -47.86 -9.31 -6.55
N PHE A 29 -46.68 -9.41 -5.93
CA PHE A 29 -46.44 -8.79 -4.63
C PHE A 29 -46.30 -7.27 -4.78
N GLU A 30 -47.38 -6.55 -4.47
CA GLU A 30 -47.52 -5.10 -4.65
C GLU A 30 -46.35 -4.24 -4.14
N PRO A 31 -45.82 -4.44 -2.91
CA PRO A 31 -44.71 -3.61 -2.42
C PRO A 31 -43.46 -3.70 -3.30
N TYR A 32 -43.19 -4.88 -3.85
CA TYR A 32 -42.05 -5.10 -4.74
C TYR A 32 -42.32 -4.55 -6.14
N LEU A 33 -43.51 -4.78 -6.70
CA LEU A 33 -43.89 -4.22 -8.00
C LEU A 33 -43.86 -2.69 -8.00
N HIS A 34 -44.36 -2.06 -6.93
CA HIS A 34 -44.29 -0.61 -6.76
C HIS A 34 -42.84 -0.11 -6.66
N LEU A 35 -41.96 -0.83 -5.94
CA LEU A 35 -40.52 -0.52 -5.90
C LEU A 35 -39.89 -0.62 -7.29
N CYS A 36 -40.12 -1.72 -8.00
CA CYS A 36 -39.59 -1.94 -9.35
C CYS A 36 -40.11 -0.90 -10.33
N HIS A 37 -41.39 -0.51 -10.26
CA HIS A 37 -41.96 0.52 -11.12
C HIS A 37 -41.41 1.92 -10.79
N ARG A 38 -41.25 2.24 -9.50
CA ARG A 38 -40.72 3.54 -9.04
C ARG A 38 -39.26 3.78 -9.46
N TYR A 39 -38.44 2.74 -9.45
CA TYR A 39 -37.02 2.82 -9.77
C TYR A 39 -36.67 2.22 -11.16
N GLY A 40 -37.67 1.77 -11.91
CA GLY A 40 -37.49 1.14 -13.23
C GLY A 40 -36.61 -0.12 -13.21
N ILE A 41 -36.70 -0.94 -12.15
CA ILE A 41 -35.78 -2.07 -11.95
C ILE A 41 -36.23 -3.30 -12.75
N GLU A 42 -35.34 -3.79 -13.61
CA GLU A 42 -35.47 -5.08 -14.31
C GLU A 42 -34.25 -5.97 -13.97
N VAL A 43 -34.52 -7.18 -13.49
CA VAL A 43 -33.50 -8.19 -13.18
C VAL A 43 -33.43 -9.19 -14.34
N SER A 44 -32.23 -9.43 -14.85
CA SER A 44 -31.93 -10.42 -15.87
C SER A 44 -30.75 -11.30 -15.42
N PRO A 45 -30.53 -12.48 -16.02
CA PRO A 45 -29.38 -13.31 -15.67
C PRO A 45 -28.06 -12.52 -15.76
N PHE A 46 -27.38 -12.38 -14.62
CA PHE A 46 -26.12 -11.61 -14.47
C PHE A 46 -26.21 -10.11 -14.81
N GLN A 47 -27.42 -9.54 -14.91
CA GLN A 47 -27.63 -8.14 -15.26
C GLN A 47 -28.73 -7.50 -14.40
N LEU A 48 -28.50 -6.27 -14.00
CA LEU A 48 -29.49 -5.43 -13.33
C LEU A 48 -29.66 -4.14 -14.14
N ARG A 49 -30.89 -3.80 -14.51
CA ARG A 49 -31.23 -2.62 -15.32
C ARG A 49 -32.10 -1.66 -14.54
N PHE A 50 -31.88 -0.38 -14.79
CA PHE A 50 -32.58 0.76 -14.22
C PHE A 50 -33.07 1.64 -15.36
N TYR A 51 -34.36 1.56 -15.66
CA TYR A 51 -35.01 2.40 -16.65
C TYR A 51 -35.30 3.79 -16.07
N VAL A 52 -34.97 4.82 -16.84
CA VAL A 52 -35.40 6.18 -16.54
C VAL A 52 -36.84 6.30 -16.99
N THR A 53 -37.79 6.04 -16.08
CA THR A 53 -39.20 6.33 -16.33
C THR A 53 -39.34 7.83 -16.56
N SER A 54 -39.52 8.24 -17.82
CA SER A 54 -39.91 9.62 -18.12
C SER A 54 -41.26 9.87 -17.44
N PRO A 55 -41.44 10.95 -16.64
CA PRO A 55 -42.78 11.36 -16.25
C PRO A 55 -43.59 11.63 -17.54
N PRO A 56 -44.89 11.30 -17.57
CA PRO A 56 -45.72 11.53 -18.75
C PRO A 56 -45.67 13.02 -19.11
N LYS A 57 -45.20 13.32 -20.34
CA LYS A 57 -45.02 14.69 -20.88
C LYS A 57 -46.35 15.41 -21.19
N GLU A 58 -47.44 15.06 -20.54
CA GLU A 58 -48.77 15.62 -20.83
C GLU A 58 -49.11 16.87 -20.00
N ASN A 59 -48.42 17.13 -18.88
CA ASN A 59 -48.78 18.22 -17.96
C ASN A 59 -47.81 19.43 -17.94
N ILE A 60 -46.67 19.37 -18.62
CA ILE A 60 -45.69 20.48 -18.61
C ILE A 60 -46.03 21.55 -19.66
N LEU A 61 -46.66 21.17 -20.78
CA LEU A 61 -47.03 22.10 -21.85
C LEU A 61 -48.23 23.00 -21.52
N LEU A 62 -48.98 22.67 -20.46
CA LEU A 62 -50.08 23.50 -19.96
C LEU A 62 -49.63 24.49 -18.89
N ASN A 63 -48.66 24.13 -18.03
CA ASN A 63 -48.10 25.05 -17.04
C ASN A 63 -47.11 26.06 -17.65
N GLU A 64 -46.31 25.65 -18.63
CA GLU A 64 -45.32 26.54 -19.26
C GLU A 64 -46.00 27.64 -20.10
N LYS A 65 -47.20 27.39 -20.65
CA LYS A 65 -48.01 28.42 -21.33
C LYS A 65 -48.74 29.37 -20.38
N ALA A 66 -48.99 28.95 -19.14
CA ALA A 66 -49.62 29.78 -18.13
C ALA A 66 -48.61 30.76 -17.51
N ASP A 67 -47.37 30.32 -17.27
CA ASP A 67 -46.31 31.17 -16.71
C ASP A 67 -45.70 32.17 -17.71
N ILE A 68 -45.77 31.92 -19.03
CA ILE A 68 -45.22 32.83 -20.06
C ILE A 68 -46.11 34.08 -20.28
N LEU A 69 -47.39 34.06 -19.88
CA LEU A 69 -48.32 35.17 -20.15
C LEU A 69 -48.31 36.28 -19.08
N ASP A 70 -47.74 36.05 -17.90
CA ASP A 70 -47.75 37.02 -16.80
C ASP A 70 -46.41 37.77 -16.57
N ASP A 71 -45.27 37.25 -17.09
CA ASP A 71 -43.94 37.85 -16.87
C ASP A 71 -43.44 38.77 -18.01
N GLU A 72 -44.18 38.91 -19.12
CA GLU A 72 -43.78 39.72 -20.28
C GLU A 72 -43.89 41.26 -20.08
N LYS A 73 -44.07 41.73 -18.84
CA LYS A 73 -44.32 43.15 -18.55
C LYS A 73 -43.53 43.71 -17.36
N LYS A 74 -42.20 43.53 -17.34
CA LYS A 74 -41.21 44.55 -16.93
C LYS A 74 -39.81 43.93 -16.85
N SER A 75 -38.86 44.46 -17.64
CA SER A 75 -37.41 44.26 -17.51
C SER A 75 -36.78 43.00 -18.14
N GLY A 76 -37.10 42.68 -19.41
CA GLY A 76 -36.69 41.42 -20.06
C GLY A 76 -35.75 41.47 -21.27
N SER A 77 -35.26 42.61 -21.76
CA SER A 77 -34.50 42.63 -23.03
C SER A 77 -33.02 42.22 -22.91
N ASP A 78 -32.33 42.63 -21.85
CA ASP A 78 -30.89 42.43 -21.72
C ASP A 78 -30.52 41.10 -21.06
N LEU A 79 -31.30 40.66 -20.05
CA LEU A 79 -31.11 39.38 -19.36
C LEU A 79 -31.36 38.18 -20.31
N PHE A 80 -32.40 38.28 -21.14
CA PHE A 80 -32.76 37.24 -22.11
C PHE A 80 -31.71 37.12 -23.23
N PHE A 81 -31.07 38.23 -23.61
CA PHE A 81 -29.99 38.23 -24.59
C PHE A 81 -28.70 37.64 -24.00
N GLU A 82 -28.38 37.92 -22.73
CA GLU A 82 -27.27 37.27 -22.01
C GLU A 82 -27.50 35.77 -21.85
N GLU A 83 -28.71 35.35 -21.46
CA GLU A 83 -29.06 33.95 -21.25
C GLU A 83 -29.07 33.15 -22.56
N SER A 84 -29.58 33.75 -23.65
CA SER A 84 -29.50 33.21 -25.01
C SER A 84 -28.05 33.10 -25.51
N ARG A 85 -27.20 34.09 -25.22
CA ARG A 85 -25.77 34.08 -25.59
C ARG A 85 -24.98 33.05 -24.78
N ARG A 86 -25.25 32.91 -23.48
CA ARG A 86 -24.66 31.93 -22.55
C ARG A 86 -25.06 30.50 -22.93
N SER A 87 -26.31 30.30 -23.32
CA SER A 87 -26.84 29.04 -23.89
C SER A 87 -26.11 28.65 -25.18
N LYS A 88 -25.94 29.58 -26.13
CA LYS A 88 -25.18 29.33 -27.37
C LYS A 88 -23.71 29.01 -27.10
N CYS A 89 -23.05 29.73 -26.19
CA CYS A 89 -21.66 29.48 -25.81
C CYS A 89 -21.50 28.09 -25.17
N ARG A 90 -22.37 27.73 -24.22
CA ARG A 90 -22.40 26.40 -23.61
C ARG A 90 -22.58 25.30 -24.66
N ASN A 91 -23.52 25.48 -25.59
CA ASN A 91 -23.76 24.51 -26.65
C ASN A 91 -22.57 24.38 -27.61
N LEU A 92 -21.85 25.47 -27.88
CA LEU A 92 -20.62 25.44 -28.66
C LEU A 92 -19.52 24.67 -27.92
N LEU A 93 -19.30 24.94 -26.63
CA LEU A 93 -18.31 24.25 -25.80
C LEU A 93 -18.57 22.74 -25.75
N VAL A 94 -19.83 22.33 -25.56
CA VAL A 94 -20.22 20.91 -25.55
C VAL A 94 -19.95 20.26 -26.91
N ARG A 95 -20.21 20.96 -28.03
CA ARG A 95 -19.88 20.43 -29.36
C ARG A 95 -18.38 20.26 -29.57
N VAL A 96 -17.57 21.24 -29.15
CA VAL A 96 -16.11 21.19 -29.24
C VAL A 96 -15.56 20.06 -28.35
N TRP A 97 -16.08 19.93 -27.13
CA TRP A 97 -15.74 18.87 -26.18
C TRP A 97 -15.88 17.48 -26.80
N PHE A 98 -17.06 17.17 -27.35
CA PHE A 98 -17.29 15.88 -27.98
C PHE A 98 -16.58 15.73 -29.33
N ALA A 99 -16.28 16.81 -30.05
CA ALA A 99 -15.44 16.74 -31.25
C ALA A 99 -13.99 16.35 -30.92
N CYS A 100 -13.41 16.91 -29.84
CA CYS A 100 -12.12 16.46 -29.31
C CYS A 100 -12.18 14.98 -28.90
N GLY A 101 -13.27 14.56 -28.25
CA GLY A 101 -13.50 13.16 -27.89
C GLY A 101 -13.51 12.20 -29.10
N VAL A 102 -14.11 12.60 -30.23
CA VAL A 102 -14.06 11.81 -31.48
C VAL A 102 -12.63 11.66 -31.98
N LEU A 103 -11.86 12.75 -32.02
CA LEU A 103 -10.47 12.71 -32.47
C LEU A 103 -9.63 11.79 -31.57
N ALA A 104 -9.74 11.95 -30.25
CA ALA A 104 -9.05 11.11 -29.28
C ALA A 104 -9.41 9.62 -29.44
N SER A 105 -10.70 9.32 -29.63
CA SER A 105 -11.18 7.94 -29.80
C SER A 105 -10.65 7.28 -31.07
N ILE A 106 -10.55 8.01 -32.19
CA ILE A 106 -9.97 7.50 -33.43
C ILE A 106 -8.47 7.24 -33.26
N ILE A 107 -7.75 8.14 -32.60
CA ILE A 107 -6.33 7.96 -32.28
C ILE A 107 -6.13 6.72 -31.41
N CYS A 108 -6.92 6.56 -30.34
CA CYS A 108 -6.86 5.39 -29.47
C CYS A 108 -7.21 4.09 -30.21
N LEU A 109 -8.20 4.10 -31.10
CA LEU A 109 -8.59 2.94 -31.89
C LEU A 109 -7.44 2.45 -32.77
N LEU A 110 -6.80 3.34 -33.52
CA LEU A 110 -5.67 3.01 -34.39
C LEU A 110 -4.43 2.65 -33.57
N GLY A 111 -4.12 3.45 -32.55
CA GLY A 111 -2.97 3.28 -31.67
C GLY A 111 -2.99 1.96 -30.91
N MET A 112 -4.12 1.61 -30.28
CA MET A 112 -4.24 0.35 -29.55
C MET A 112 -4.23 -0.87 -30.46
N THR A 113 -4.84 -0.78 -31.65
CA THR A 113 -4.77 -1.85 -32.64
C THR A 113 -3.32 -2.10 -33.06
N ALA A 114 -2.56 -1.04 -33.36
CA ALA A 114 -1.14 -1.14 -33.71
C ALA A 114 -0.29 -1.67 -32.55
N TYR A 115 -0.49 -1.13 -31.34
CA TYR A 115 0.25 -1.52 -30.13
C TYR A 115 0.04 -2.99 -29.80
N MET A 116 -1.21 -3.46 -29.74
CA MET A 116 -1.54 -4.85 -29.41
C MET A 116 -1.07 -5.83 -30.49
N SER A 117 -1.09 -5.41 -31.76
CA SER A 117 -0.54 -6.21 -32.86
C SER A 117 0.97 -6.31 -32.77
N HIS A 118 1.65 -5.19 -32.48
CA HIS A 118 3.11 -5.17 -32.27
C HIS A 118 3.52 -6.02 -31.07
N LEU A 119 2.78 -5.93 -29.95
CA LEU A 119 3.01 -6.72 -28.75
C LEU A 119 2.88 -8.22 -29.05
N LEU A 120 1.82 -8.62 -29.76
CA LEU A 120 1.62 -10.00 -30.19
C LEU A 120 2.76 -10.50 -31.08
N LEU A 121 3.19 -9.69 -32.06
CA LEU A 121 4.28 -10.04 -32.96
C LEU A 121 5.61 -10.22 -32.20
N LYS A 122 5.89 -9.37 -31.21
CA LYS A 122 7.08 -9.48 -30.36
C LYS A 122 7.04 -10.77 -29.54
N ASP A 123 5.90 -11.06 -28.91
CA ASP A 123 5.72 -12.24 -28.07
C ASP A 123 5.79 -13.55 -28.86
N VAL A 124 5.12 -13.61 -30.01
CA VAL A 124 5.20 -14.76 -30.92
C VAL A 124 6.62 -14.90 -31.50
N GLY A 125 7.27 -13.80 -31.87
CA GLY A 125 8.64 -13.80 -32.38
C GLY A 125 9.66 -14.34 -31.38
N GLN A 126 9.53 -13.99 -30.09
CA GLN A 126 10.35 -14.56 -29.02
C GLN A 126 10.08 -16.05 -28.83
N TRP A 127 8.83 -16.49 -28.89
CA TRP A 127 8.47 -17.90 -28.73
C TRP A 127 8.98 -18.76 -29.91
N VAL A 128 8.85 -18.26 -31.14
CA VAL A 128 9.35 -18.94 -32.34
C VAL A 128 10.88 -19.09 -32.31
N THR A 129 11.61 -18.10 -31.80
CA THR A 129 13.08 -18.18 -31.67
C THR A 129 13.52 -19.13 -30.54
N THR A 130 12.69 -19.35 -29.50
CA THR A 130 12.96 -20.35 -28.44
C THR A 130 12.59 -21.78 -28.82
N THR A 131 11.71 -21.99 -29.82
CA THR A 131 11.36 -23.33 -30.35
C THR A 131 12.34 -23.88 -31.40
N ARG A 132 13.38 -23.14 -31.79
CA ARG A 132 14.49 -23.75 -32.53
C ARG A 132 15.31 -24.59 -31.55
N PRO A 133 15.62 -25.87 -31.86
CA PRO A 133 16.46 -26.68 -30.99
C PRO A 133 17.76 -25.91 -30.74
N LYS A 134 18.10 -25.70 -29.47
CA LYS A 134 19.39 -25.14 -29.07
C LYS A 134 20.48 -26.11 -29.55
N THR A 135 20.98 -25.93 -30.77
CA THR A 135 22.36 -26.28 -31.05
C THR A 135 23.18 -25.30 -30.20
N GLN A 136 23.83 -25.83 -29.17
CA GLN A 136 24.82 -25.08 -28.39
C GLN A 136 25.85 -24.49 -29.36
N ALA A 137 25.76 -23.19 -29.59
CA ALA A 137 26.85 -22.40 -30.12
C ALA A 137 27.38 -21.57 -28.95
N TYR A 138 28.49 -22.05 -28.37
CA TYR A 138 29.39 -21.23 -27.57
C TYR A 138 29.91 -20.08 -28.45
N ARG A 139 29.41 -18.85 -28.25
CA ARG A 139 30.07 -17.55 -28.55
C ARG A 139 29.09 -16.40 -28.24
N GLY A 140 29.49 -15.28 -27.65
CA GLY A 140 30.84 -14.83 -27.32
C GLY A 140 30.81 -13.75 -26.24
N MET A 141 31.80 -13.84 -25.38
CA MET A 141 32.31 -12.80 -24.49
C MET A 141 32.66 -11.58 -25.34
N GLU A 142 32.05 -10.43 -25.06
CA GLU A 142 32.42 -9.18 -25.72
C GLU A 142 33.85 -8.79 -25.33
N TYR A 143 34.67 -8.61 -26.37
CA TYR A 143 36.07 -8.25 -26.28
C TYR A 143 36.19 -6.78 -25.87
N ARG A 144 36.41 -6.52 -24.59
CA ARG A 144 36.78 -5.18 -24.11
C ARG A 144 38.22 -4.91 -24.55
N SER A 145 38.40 -3.93 -25.43
CA SER A 145 39.71 -3.63 -26.01
C SER A 145 40.72 -3.18 -24.95
N MET A 146 41.97 -3.61 -25.11
CA MET A 146 43.10 -3.36 -24.21
C MET A 146 43.47 -1.86 -24.08
N HIS A 147 42.85 -0.99 -24.88
CA HIS A 147 43.12 0.44 -24.90
C HIS A 147 42.41 1.23 -23.77
N GLU A 148 41.30 0.70 -23.23
CA GLU A 148 40.56 1.30 -22.10
C GLU A 148 41.11 0.88 -20.72
N VAL A 149 41.82 -0.25 -20.65
CA VAL A 149 42.44 -0.72 -19.40
C VAL A 149 43.71 0.09 -19.09
N LEU A 150 44.44 0.50 -20.12
CA LEU A 150 45.70 1.25 -19.99
C LEU A 150 45.54 2.74 -19.63
N THR A 151 44.33 3.31 -19.70
CA THR A 151 44.04 4.69 -19.28
C THR A 151 43.47 4.79 -17.87
N SER A 152 43.21 3.66 -17.19
CA SER A 152 42.65 3.61 -15.83
C SER A 152 43.69 3.43 -14.72
N ILE A 153 44.99 3.39 -15.05
CA ILE A 153 46.06 3.13 -14.07
C ILE A 153 47.19 4.16 -14.22
N SER A 154 47.16 5.21 -13.40
CA SER A 154 48.35 5.91 -12.85
C SER A 154 47.93 6.84 -11.69
N PRO A 155 48.81 7.25 -10.76
CA PRO A 155 48.91 6.63 -9.45
C PRO A 155 48.51 7.57 -8.30
N ARG A 156 48.32 6.94 -7.13
CA ARG A 156 48.19 7.54 -5.79
C ARG A 156 48.99 8.83 -5.62
N GLU A 157 48.29 9.90 -5.25
CA GLU A 157 48.82 10.90 -4.32
C GLU A 157 48.09 10.76 -2.98
N VAL A 158 48.90 10.51 -1.94
CA VAL A 158 48.49 10.48 -0.54
C VAL A 158 48.40 11.92 -0.05
N LYS A 159 47.26 12.31 0.54
CA LYS A 159 47.20 13.33 1.61
C LYS A 159 45.90 13.20 2.43
N THR A 160 46.16 12.83 3.67
CA THR A 160 45.48 12.97 4.96
C THR A 160 44.22 13.85 5.09
N THR A 161 43.31 13.36 5.94
CA THR A 161 42.32 14.08 6.78
C THR A 161 41.21 14.88 6.08
N THR A 162 39.95 14.47 6.26
CA THR A 162 38.97 15.02 7.23
C THR A 162 37.60 14.41 6.92
N GLU A 163 36.81 14.19 7.98
CA GLU A 163 35.42 13.71 7.98
C GLU A 163 34.54 14.31 6.87
N GLN A 164 33.74 13.49 6.16
CA GLN A 164 32.39 13.87 5.72
C GLN A 164 31.57 12.67 5.19
N MET A 165 30.48 12.40 5.92
CA MET A 165 29.12 12.13 5.42
C MET A 165 28.94 11.06 4.33
N GLN A 166 28.86 9.79 4.74
CA GLN A 166 28.20 8.75 3.94
C GLN A 166 26.74 8.64 4.43
N ASN A 167 25.77 9.02 3.60
CA ASN A 167 24.34 8.76 3.82
C ASN A 167 24.00 7.30 3.52
N PRO A 168 23.24 6.63 4.42
CA PRO A 168 22.46 5.43 4.17
C PRO A 168 21.68 5.39 2.87
N VAL A 169 21.92 4.40 2.02
CA VAL A 169 20.99 3.95 0.98
C VAL A 169 19.60 3.71 1.60
N ILE A 170 18.60 4.43 1.11
CA ILE A 170 17.19 4.15 1.37
C ILE A 170 16.92 2.79 0.74
N VAL A 171 16.73 1.76 1.56
CA VAL A 171 16.25 0.46 1.11
C VAL A 171 14.77 0.65 0.80
N GLU A 172 14.49 0.88 -0.48
CA GLU A 172 13.14 0.84 -1.03
C GLU A 172 12.54 -0.54 -0.73
N SER A 173 11.46 -0.54 0.03
CA SER A 173 10.68 -1.71 0.36
C SER A 173 10.22 -2.38 -0.94
N ALA A 174 10.74 -3.57 -1.19
CA ALA A 174 10.36 -4.46 -2.27
C ALA A 174 8.94 -5.00 -2.07
N GLU A 175 7.93 -4.14 -2.15
CA GLU A 175 6.54 -4.54 -2.33
C GLU A 175 5.67 -3.34 -2.68
N TYR A 176 5.89 -2.69 -3.84
CA TYR A 176 4.85 -1.88 -4.51
C TYR A 176 5.23 -1.53 -5.96
N ASP A 177 5.75 -2.50 -6.71
CA ASP A 177 6.28 -2.25 -8.04
C ASP A 177 5.23 -2.53 -9.13
N MET A 178 4.35 -1.56 -9.35
CA MET A 178 3.57 -1.46 -10.60
C MET A 178 3.91 -0.19 -11.38
N ILE A 179 4.84 0.66 -10.91
CA ILE A 179 5.13 1.95 -11.54
C ILE A 179 6.65 2.26 -11.71
N GLU A 180 7.60 1.58 -11.06
CA GLU A 180 9.02 2.02 -11.12
C GLU A 180 9.97 1.16 -11.97
N ASP A 181 9.51 0.06 -12.55
CA ASP A 181 10.33 -0.82 -13.38
C ASP A 181 10.24 -0.48 -14.89
N GLY A 182 10.28 0.81 -15.24
CA GLY A 182 10.18 1.31 -16.62
C GLY A 182 11.28 0.79 -17.58
N GLN A 183 12.38 0.24 -17.05
CA GLN A 183 13.45 -0.36 -17.85
C GLN A 183 13.43 -1.90 -17.91
N LYS A 184 12.77 -2.60 -16.98
CA LYS A 184 12.57 -4.08 -17.04
C LYS A 184 11.20 -4.50 -17.57
N SER A 185 10.22 -3.60 -17.61
CA SER A 185 8.84 -3.85 -18.07
C SER A 185 8.69 -4.04 -19.59
N SER A 186 9.67 -3.66 -20.40
CA SER A 186 9.64 -3.85 -21.86
C SER A 186 9.44 -5.31 -22.32
N SER A 187 9.63 -6.31 -21.45
CA SER A 187 9.50 -7.75 -21.78
C SER A 187 8.23 -8.45 -21.26
N ARG A 188 7.39 -7.80 -20.44
CA ARG A 188 6.18 -8.43 -19.92
C ARG A 188 4.99 -8.06 -20.82
N GLY A 189 4.40 -9.07 -21.46
CA GLY A 189 3.16 -8.91 -22.23
C GLY A 189 1.97 -8.54 -21.33
N LEU A 190 0.75 -8.57 -21.85
CA LEU A 190 -0.45 -8.35 -21.03
C LEU A 190 -0.50 -9.36 -19.87
N VAL A 191 -0.42 -8.88 -18.64
CA VAL A 191 -0.55 -9.71 -17.43
C VAL A 191 -2.00 -9.63 -16.94
N PRO A 192 -2.77 -10.74 -16.96
CA PRO A 192 -4.13 -10.72 -16.43
C PRO A 192 -4.11 -10.50 -14.92
N ILE A 193 -4.97 -9.62 -14.41
CA ILE A 193 -5.11 -9.38 -12.97
C ILE A 193 -5.92 -10.53 -12.35
N ILE A 194 -5.36 -11.18 -11.33
CA ILE A 194 -5.95 -12.30 -10.60
C ILE A 194 -5.89 -12.00 -9.09
N PRO A 195 -7.05 -11.78 -8.43
CA PRO A 195 -7.15 -11.60 -6.99
C PRO A 195 -6.45 -12.71 -6.21
N GLY A 196 -5.62 -12.33 -5.23
CA GLY A 196 -4.88 -13.24 -4.37
C GLY A 196 -3.62 -13.87 -4.99
N PHE A 197 -3.38 -13.68 -6.31
CA PHE A 197 -2.15 -14.14 -6.97
C PHE A 197 -1.21 -12.97 -7.30
N ASN A 198 -1.69 -11.99 -8.06
CA ASN A 198 -0.93 -10.76 -8.38
C ASN A 198 -1.56 -9.48 -7.82
N LEU A 199 -2.70 -9.61 -7.13
CA LEU A 199 -3.36 -8.52 -6.42
C LEU A 199 -3.64 -8.93 -4.97
N PRO A 200 -3.02 -8.30 -3.96
CA PRO A 200 -3.26 -8.63 -2.55
C PRO A 200 -4.73 -8.52 -2.15
N TRP A 201 -5.17 -9.40 -1.23
CA TRP A 201 -6.56 -9.41 -0.75
C TRP A 201 -7.02 -8.08 -0.15
N SER A 202 -6.10 -7.35 0.50
CA SER A 202 -6.33 -6.02 1.07
C SER A 202 -6.69 -4.95 0.02
N HIS A 203 -6.27 -5.12 -1.24
CA HIS A 203 -6.49 -4.12 -2.29
C HIS A 203 -7.78 -4.35 -3.06
N ILE A 204 -8.35 -5.56 -3.02
CA ILE A 204 -9.55 -5.92 -3.78
C ILE A 204 -10.71 -4.94 -3.54
N PRO A 205 -11.05 -4.52 -2.30
CA PRO A 205 -12.16 -3.60 -2.08
C PRO A 205 -11.95 -2.24 -2.79
N ILE A 206 -10.74 -1.69 -2.72
CA ILE A 206 -10.39 -0.41 -3.36
C ILE A 206 -10.40 -0.59 -4.88
N PHE A 207 -9.77 -1.64 -5.38
CA PHE A 207 -9.74 -1.97 -6.80
C PHE A 207 -11.14 -2.09 -7.40
N MET A 208 -12.04 -2.84 -6.75
CA MET A 208 -13.42 -3.04 -7.21
C MET A 208 -14.23 -1.74 -7.17
N THR A 209 -14.05 -0.95 -6.10
CA THR A 209 -14.71 0.36 -5.97
C THR A 209 -14.28 1.30 -7.10
N VAL A 210 -12.98 1.40 -7.36
CA VAL A 210 -12.43 2.24 -8.43
C VAL A 210 -12.89 1.75 -9.81
N LEU A 211 -12.90 0.43 -10.05
CA LEU A 211 -13.36 -0.14 -11.31
C LEU A 211 -14.82 0.23 -11.59
N VAL A 212 -15.70 0.12 -10.58
CA VAL A 212 -17.11 0.52 -10.69
C VAL A 212 -17.24 2.02 -10.96
N VAL A 213 -16.49 2.87 -10.24
CA VAL A 213 -16.50 4.32 -10.48
C VAL A 213 -16.06 4.66 -11.90
N ALA A 214 -14.97 4.05 -12.38
CA ALA A 214 -14.48 4.26 -13.75
C ALA A 214 -15.50 3.80 -14.80
N ALA A 215 -16.15 2.64 -14.59
CA ALA A 215 -17.20 2.15 -15.47
C ALA A 215 -18.41 3.07 -15.49
N VAL A 216 -18.87 3.56 -14.34
CA VAL A 216 -19.98 4.52 -14.27
C VAL A 216 -19.62 5.82 -15.00
N PHE A 217 -18.42 6.36 -14.81
CA PHE A 217 -17.97 7.57 -15.51
C PHE A 217 -17.92 7.38 -17.03
N HIS A 218 -17.49 6.21 -17.50
CA HIS A 218 -17.52 5.84 -18.91
C HIS A 218 -18.94 5.90 -19.49
N GLU A 219 -19.89 5.25 -18.82
CA GLU A 219 -21.29 5.17 -19.22
C GLU A 219 -21.99 6.53 -19.16
N LEU A 220 -21.73 7.32 -18.12
CA LEU A 220 -22.19 8.71 -18.04
C LEU A 220 -21.68 9.55 -19.21
N GLY A 221 -20.48 9.26 -19.72
CA GLY A 221 -19.96 9.86 -20.95
C GLY A 221 -20.86 9.61 -22.15
N HIS A 222 -21.25 8.35 -22.39
CA HIS A 222 -22.18 7.99 -23.47
C HIS A 222 -23.56 8.65 -23.30
N ALA A 223 -24.11 8.61 -22.09
CA ALA A 223 -25.40 9.22 -21.78
C ALA A 223 -25.39 10.73 -22.02
N TRP A 224 -24.35 11.43 -21.56
CA TRP A 224 -24.23 12.88 -21.76
C TRP A 224 -24.09 13.23 -23.24
N ALA A 225 -23.31 12.44 -23.99
CA ALA A 225 -23.17 12.61 -25.43
C ALA A 225 -24.49 12.36 -26.18
N ALA A 226 -25.28 11.36 -25.76
CA ALA A 226 -26.57 11.06 -26.36
C ALA A 226 -27.54 12.23 -26.15
N ILE A 227 -27.72 12.68 -24.90
CA ILE A 227 -28.64 13.77 -24.55
C ILE A 227 -28.24 15.07 -25.27
N SER A 228 -26.95 15.41 -25.28
CA SER A 228 -26.46 16.63 -25.98
C SER A 228 -26.67 16.60 -27.49
N ASN A 229 -26.82 15.42 -28.09
CA ASN A 229 -27.08 15.20 -29.51
C ASN A 229 -28.56 15.00 -29.86
N GLY A 230 -29.45 15.12 -28.87
CA GLY A 230 -30.90 14.91 -29.02
C GLY A 230 -31.28 13.43 -29.17
N VAL A 231 -30.47 12.52 -28.65
CA VAL A 231 -30.73 11.09 -28.57
C VAL A 231 -31.15 10.75 -27.15
N THR A 232 -32.26 10.03 -27.03
CA THR A 232 -32.88 9.58 -25.79
C THR A 232 -32.12 8.39 -25.19
N VAL A 233 -32.06 8.37 -23.85
CA VAL A 233 -31.46 7.29 -23.06
C VAL A 233 -32.60 6.59 -22.32
N ASN A 234 -32.75 5.29 -22.52
CA ASN A 234 -33.80 4.49 -21.89
C ASN A 234 -33.47 4.22 -20.41
N GLY A 235 -32.18 4.02 -20.11
CA GLY A 235 -31.74 3.62 -18.78
C GLY A 235 -30.25 3.34 -18.67
N PHE A 236 -29.87 2.85 -17.50
CA PHE A 236 -28.54 2.35 -17.18
C PHE A 236 -28.64 0.91 -16.68
N GLY A 237 -27.56 0.15 -16.78
CA GLY A 237 -27.50 -1.18 -16.22
C GLY A 237 -26.11 -1.51 -15.69
N ILE A 238 -26.07 -2.52 -14.84
CA ILE A 238 -24.87 -3.13 -14.29
C ILE A 238 -24.90 -4.60 -14.68
N PHE A 239 -23.76 -5.15 -15.09
CA PHE A 239 -23.60 -6.57 -15.33
C PHE A 239 -22.40 -7.09 -14.55
N ILE A 240 -22.38 -8.39 -14.27
CA ILE A 240 -21.21 -9.02 -13.67
C ILE A 240 -20.75 -10.13 -14.60
N LEU A 241 -19.53 -9.99 -15.15
CA LEU A 241 -18.89 -11.00 -15.97
C LEU A 241 -17.80 -11.69 -15.15
N ALA A 242 -18.03 -12.96 -14.79
CA ALA A 242 -17.23 -13.70 -13.82
C ALA A 242 -17.12 -12.96 -12.47
N VAL A 243 -15.96 -12.40 -12.13
CA VAL A 243 -15.73 -11.64 -10.89
C VAL A 243 -15.75 -10.12 -11.13
N TYR A 244 -15.81 -9.68 -12.40
CA TYR A 244 -15.66 -8.28 -12.76
C TYR A 244 -17.02 -7.60 -12.97
N PRO A 245 -17.33 -6.54 -12.20
CA PRO A 245 -18.51 -5.72 -12.44
C PRO A 245 -18.28 -4.80 -13.65
N GLY A 246 -19.31 -4.63 -14.44
CA GLY A 246 -19.37 -3.67 -15.55
C GLY A 246 -20.67 -2.87 -15.51
N ALA A 247 -20.68 -1.74 -16.17
CA ALA A 247 -21.87 -0.90 -16.37
C ALA A 247 -22.15 -0.77 -17.87
N PHE A 248 -23.38 -0.45 -18.24
CA PHE A 248 -23.76 -0.12 -19.60
C PHE A 248 -24.89 0.92 -19.63
N THR A 249 -24.91 1.73 -20.68
CA THR A 249 -25.97 2.70 -20.95
C THR A 249 -26.89 2.17 -22.04
N ASP A 250 -28.20 2.12 -21.78
CA ASP A 250 -29.20 1.74 -22.77
C ASP A 250 -29.67 2.96 -23.56
N ILE A 251 -29.18 3.10 -24.79
CA ILE A 251 -29.48 4.21 -25.70
C ILE A 251 -30.56 3.79 -26.70
N GLU A 252 -31.57 4.64 -26.89
CA GLU A 252 -32.69 4.29 -27.77
C GLU A 252 -32.24 4.07 -29.23
N PRO A 253 -32.45 2.87 -29.80
CA PRO A 253 -31.85 2.49 -31.08
C PRO A 253 -32.48 3.22 -32.27
N VAL A 254 -33.74 3.65 -32.17
CA VAL A 254 -34.47 4.33 -33.25
C VAL A 254 -33.92 5.75 -33.44
N THR A 255 -33.82 6.51 -32.35
CA THR A 255 -33.29 7.88 -32.38
C THR A 255 -31.79 7.89 -32.71
N LEU A 256 -31.03 6.90 -32.20
CA LEU A 256 -29.61 6.73 -32.52
C LEU A 256 -29.36 6.41 -34.00
N LYS A 257 -30.19 5.57 -34.64
CA LYS A 257 -30.06 5.26 -36.08
C LYS A 257 -30.39 6.46 -36.98
N ARG A 258 -31.26 7.36 -36.53
CA ARG A 258 -31.64 8.59 -37.23
C ARG A 258 -30.57 9.69 -37.12
N ALA A 259 -29.73 9.64 -36.09
CA ALA A 259 -28.66 10.61 -35.89
C ALA A 259 -27.59 10.55 -37.00
N SER A 260 -26.99 11.69 -37.31
CA SER A 260 -25.91 11.78 -38.31
C SER A 260 -24.68 10.98 -37.88
N ALA A 261 -23.85 10.59 -38.85
CA ALA A 261 -22.65 9.80 -38.58
C ALA A 261 -21.73 10.47 -37.54
N PHE A 262 -21.57 11.79 -37.61
CA PHE A 262 -20.74 12.54 -36.67
C PHE A 262 -21.30 12.51 -35.24
N ARG A 263 -22.61 12.70 -35.05
CA ARG A 263 -23.24 12.59 -33.73
C ARG A 263 -23.11 11.19 -33.14
N ARG A 264 -23.22 10.17 -33.98
CA ARG A 264 -23.02 8.78 -33.57
C ARG A 264 -21.57 8.53 -33.13
N LEU A 265 -20.58 9.09 -33.84
CA LEU A 265 -19.18 9.04 -33.41
C LEU A 265 -18.96 9.75 -32.08
N GLN A 266 -19.60 10.90 -31.86
CA GLN A 266 -19.54 11.61 -30.57
C GLN A 266 -20.08 10.75 -29.43
N ILE A 267 -21.18 10.03 -29.65
CA ILE A 267 -21.79 9.14 -28.64
C ILE A 267 -20.88 7.96 -28.35
N PHE A 268 -20.45 7.19 -29.36
CA PHE A 268 -19.60 6.00 -29.13
C PHE A 268 -18.19 6.36 -28.66
N GLY A 269 -17.64 7.52 -29.03
CA GLY A 269 -16.35 7.98 -28.54
C GLY A 269 -16.38 8.62 -27.16
N ALA A 270 -17.58 8.90 -26.61
CA ALA A 270 -17.68 9.65 -25.36
C ALA A 270 -17.19 8.86 -24.16
N GLY A 271 -17.48 7.56 -24.04
CA GLY A 271 -16.99 6.74 -22.93
C GLY A 271 -15.47 6.70 -22.89
N ILE A 272 -14.83 6.45 -24.04
CA ILE A 272 -13.38 6.50 -24.21
C ILE A 272 -12.83 7.86 -23.76
N TRP A 273 -13.39 8.96 -24.26
CA TRP A 273 -12.96 10.32 -23.94
C TRP A 273 -13.05 10.63 -22.44
N HIS A 274 -14.16 10.29 -21.78
CA HIS A 274 -14.33 10.58 -20.34
C HIS A 274 -13.39 9.75 -19.47
N ASN A 275 -13.09 8.51 -19.86
CA ASN A 275 -12.09 7.69 -19.16
C ASN A 275 -10.65 8.22 -19.33
N LEU A 276 -10.29 8.70 -20.52
CA LEU A 276 -8.99 9.36 -20.72
C LEU A 276 -8.85 10.62 -19.86
N LEU A 277 -9.93 11.41 -19.76
CA LEU A 277 -9.95 12.59 -18.89
C LEU A 277 -9.90 12.23 -17.41
N LEU A 278 -10.61 11.19 -16.98
CA LEU A 278 -10.56 10.69 -15.61
C LEU A 278 -9.16 10.18 -15.26
N ALA A 279 -8.49 9.49 -16.20
CA ALA A 279 -7.09 9.10 -16.06
C ALA A 279 -6.17 10.33 -15.95
N LEU A 280 -6.33 11.34 -16.81
CA LEU A 280 -5.55 12.57 -16.74
C LEU A 280 -5.77 13.31 -15.41
N LEU A 281 -7.01 13.36 -14.93
CA LEU A 281 -7.34 13.93 -13.63
C LEU A 281 -6.67 13.16 -12.50
N ALA A 282 -6.74 11.83 -12.50
CA ALA A 282 -6.09 10.99 -11.50
C ALA A 282 -4.56 11.16 -11.51
N LEU A 283 -3.93 11.23 -12.68
CA LEU A 283 -2.51 11.52 -12.82
C LEU A 283 -2.16 12.90 -12.26
N THR A 284 -2.99 13.91 -12.53
CA THR A 284 -2.82 15.26 -12.00
C THR A 284 -2.93 15.26 -10.47
N VAL A 285 -3.94 14.59 -9.91
CA VAL A 285 -4.12 14.44 -8.46
C VAL A 285 -2.94 13.72 -7.83
N PHE A 286 -2.40 12.69 -8.48
CA PHE A 286 -1.22 11.97 -8.02
C PHE A 286 -0.01 12.91 -7.89
N HIS A 287 0.30 13.69 -8.92
CA HIS A 287 1.39 14.66 -8.86
C HIS A 287 1.15 15.81 -7.88
N LEU A 288 -0.10 16.20 -7.66
CA LEU A 288 -0.48 17.21 -6.67
C LEU A 288 -0.59 16.65 -5.25
N THR A 289 -0.46 15.34 -5.04
CA THR A 289 -0.64 14.69 -3.73
C THR A 289 0.26 15.29 -2.64
N PRO A 290 1.55 15.60 -2.86
CA PRO A 290 2.37 16.25 -1.84
C PRO A 290 1.82 17.61 -1.40
N ILE A 291 1.25 18.37 -2.35
CA ILE A 291 0.65 19.69 -2.07
C ILE A 291 -0.67 19.51 -1.32
N ILE A 292 -1.53 18.59 -1.78
CA ILE A 292 -2.83 18.28 -1.17
C ILE A 292 -2.66 17.77 0.26
N LEU A 293 -1.63 16.96 0.52
CA LEU A 293 -1.36 16.39 1.84
C LEU A 293 -0.50 17.28 2.75
N SER A 294 0.19 18.29 2.21
CA SER A 294 1.01 19.22 3.00
C SER A 294 0.29 19.93 4.17
N PRO A 295 -1.00 20.34 4.09
CA PRO A 295 -1.68 20.92 5.25
C PRO A 295 -2.03 19.88 6.32
N ILE A 296 -2.06 18.60 5.97
CA ILE A 296 -2.44 17.50 6.86
C ILE A 296 -1.21 16.86 7.51
N LEU A 297 -0.07 16.84 6.79
CA LEU A 297 1.18 16.25 7.22
C LEU A 297 2.18 17.30 7.71
N THR A 298 3.03 16.92 8.65
CA THR A 298 4.16 17.71 9.13
C THR A 298 5.41 16.87 9.24
N GLN A 299 6.56 17.53 9.22
CA GLN A 299 7.87 16.95 9.49
C GLN A 299 8.42 17.51 10.80
N GLY A 300 9.45 16.84 11.36
CA GLY A 300 10.14 17.32 12.57
C GLY A 300 9.38 17.10 13.88
N ASN A 301 8.34 16.27 13.88
CA ASN A 301 7.54 15.96 15.07
C ASN A 301 7.58 14.46 15.40
N GLY A 302 8.69 13.79 15.10
CA GLY A 302 8.83 12.34 15.21
C GLY A 302 8.84 11.64 13.87
N VAL A 303 9.10 10.34 13.91
CA VAL A 303 9.08 9.48 12.72
C VAL A 303 7.90 8.52 12.78
N SER A 304 7.21 8.36 11.66
CA SER A 304 6.09 7.42 11.56
C SER A 304 6.59 6.05 11.13
N VAL A 305 6.09 4.98 11.76
CA VAL A 305 6.30 3.61 11.31
C VAL A 305 5.40 3.32 10.12
N LYS A 306 5.98 2.93 8.98
CA LYS A 306 5.28 2.57 7.74
C LYS A 306 4.94 1.09 7.71
N ALA A 307 5.95 0.24 7.91
CA ALA A 307 5.83 -1.21 7.86
C ALA A 307 6.88 -1.87 8.75
N ILE A 308 6.60 -3.09 9.20
CA ILE A 308 7.49 -3.88 10.05
C ILE A 308 7.53 -5.30 9.48
N ASP A 309 8.73 -5.87 9.34
CA ASP A 309 8.90 -7.25 8.90
C ASP A 309 8.26 -8.21 9.92
N ALA A 310 7.50 -9.20 9.45
CA ALA A 310 6.84 -10.19 10.30
C ALA A 310 7.82 -11.03 11.14
N ARG A 311 9.09 -11.13 10.74
CA ARG A 311 10.14 -11.84 11.48
C ARG A 311 10.68 -11.05 12.67
N SER A 312 10.38 -9.76 12.75
CA SER A 312 10.84 -8.90 13.85
C SER A 312 10.06 -9.17 15.14
N GLY A 313 10.76 -9.18 16.28
CA GLY A 313 10.15 -9.19 17.62
C GLY A 313 9.27 -7.97 17.89
N LEU A 314 9.42 -6.89 17.10
CA LEU A 314 8.57 -5.70 17.15
C LEU A 314 7.24 -5.84 16.39
N SER A 315 7.03 -6.92 15.63
CA SER A 315 5.85 -7.08 14.77
C SER A 315 4.56 -7.40 15.55
N ASN A 316 4.63 -7.64 16.85
CA ASN A 316 3.45 -8.00 17.65
C ASN A 316 2.43 -6.84 17.72
N PRO A 317 1.18 -7.01 17.24
CA PRO A 317 0.21 -5.91 17.19
C PRO A 317 -0.20 -5.35 18.56
N LYS A 318 -0.05 -6.13 19.64
CA LYS A 318 -0.45 -5.71 21.00
C LYS A 318 0.70 -5.09 21.78
N THR A 319 1.90 -5.64 21.67
CA THR A 319 3.05 -5.28 22.51
C THR A 319 4.18 -4.59 21.75
N GLY A 320 4.23 -4.74 20.43
CA GLY A 320 5.24 -4.15 19.55
C GLY A 320 4.76 -2.90 18.83
N LEU A 321 5.47 -2.56 17.75
CA LEU A 321 5.16 -1.45 16.88
C LEU A 321 4.06 -1.85 15.88
N VAL A 322 3.27 -0.86 15.47
CA VAL A 322 2.27 -1.02 14.41
C VAL A 322 2.41 0.12 13.42
N SER A 323 2.07 -0.15 12.15
CA SER A 323 1.99 0.92 11.14
C SER A 323 1.11 2.08 11.64
N GLY A 324 1.62 3.30 11.48
CA GLY A 324 1.01 4.52 12.00
C GLY A 324 1.43 4.92 13.41
N ASN A 325 2.26 4.15 14.11
CA ASN A 325 2.90 4.58 15.36
C ASN A 325 3.89 5.72 15.10
N ILE A 326 3.89 6.74 15.97
CA ILE A 326 4.79 7.90 15.86
C ILE A 326 5.84 7.77 16.95
N VAL A 327 7.08 7.45 16.57
CA VAL A 327 8.20 7.37 17.50
C VAL A 327 8.69 8.78 17.84
N LYS A 328 8.79 9.06 19.14
CA LYS A 328 9.22 10.33 19.70
C LYS A 328 10.60 10.28 20.31
N SER A 329 10.95 9.16 20.94
CA SER A 329 12.27 8.97 21.53
C SER A 329 12.65 7.50 21.53
N ILE A 330 13.95 7.24 21.55
CA ILE A 330 14.57 5.93 21.75
C ILE A 330 15.51 6.08 22.95
N ASP A 331 15.22 5.36 24.02
CA ASP A 331 15.82 5.54 25.34
C ASP A 331 15.68 7.00 25.82
N GLU A 332 16.80 7.71 25.97
CA GLU A 332 16.87 9.14 26.34
C GLU A 332 17.21 10.02 25.12
N CYS A 333 17.17 9.47 23.91
CA CYS A 333 17.48 10.18 22.68
C CYS A 333 16.20 10.56 21.93
N ASP A 334 15.93 11.86 21.85
CA ASP A 334 14.77 12.39 21.13
C ASP A 334 14.92 12.22 19.62
N VAL A 335 13.83 11.76 19.00
CA VAL A 335 13.73 11.50 17.56
C VAL A 335 12.74 12.47 16.96
N GLU A 336 13.22 13.48 16.24
CA GLU A 336 12.39 14.44 15.50
C GLU A 336 12.37 14.15 14.00
N THR A 337 13.51 13.71 13.47
CA THR A 337 13.73 13.44 12.04
C THR A 337 14.16 12.00 11.78
N VAL A 338 14.12 11.59 10.51
CA VAL A 338 14.64 10.28 10.08
C VAL A 338 16.14 10.15 10.41
N ALA A 339 16.92 11.23 10.30
CA ALA A 339 18.33 11.20 10.67
C ALA A 339 18.53 10.92 12.17
N ASP A 340 17.62 11.42 13.02
CA ASP A 340 17.67 11.19 14.46
C ASP A 340 17.39 9.74 14.82
N TRP A 341 16.44 9.09 14.12
CA TRP A 341 16.20 7.65 14.26
C TRP A 341 17.50 6.84 14.06
N TRP A 342 18.22 7.08 12.95
CA TRP A 342 19.49 6.40 12.67
C TRP A 342 20.59 6.75 13.67
N ARG A 343 20.60 7.99 14.17
CA ARG A 343 21.59 8.49 15.12
C ARG A 343 21.38 7.89 16.51
N CYS A 344 20.15 7.92 17.03
CA CYS A 344 19.78 7.40 18.35
C CYS A 344 20.01 5.89 18.47
N ILE A 345 19.62 5.10 17.46
CA ILE A 345 19.85 3.65 17.49
C ILE A 345 21.34 3.31 17.49
N ARG A 346 22.14 4.03 16.69
CA ARG A 346 23.60 3.83 16.67
C ARG A 346 24.26 4.28 17.97
N ALA A 347 23.77 5.35 18.61
CA ALA A 347 24.25 5.80 19.90
C ALA A 347 23.97 4.78 21.02
N SER A 348 22.78 4.17 21.00
CA SER A 348 22.37 3.12 21.95
C SER A 348 23.30 1.89 21.94
N LYS A 349 24.05 1.64 20.84
CA LYS A 349 25.06 0.57 20.78
C LYS A 349 26.18 0.74 21.82
N ASN A 350 26.58 1.98 22.09
CA ASN A 350 27.71 2.30 22.96
C ASN A 350 27.28 2.66 24.39
N MET A 351 25.97 2.82 24.64
CA MET A 351 25.44 3.22 25.94
C MET A 351 25.14 1.98 26.79
N HIS A 352 25.69 1.96 28.01
CA HIS A 352 25.36 0.93 29.00
C HIS A 352 24.20 1.50 29.83
N ASN A 353 22.97 1.24 29.39
CA ASN A 353 21.71 1.81 29.92
C ASN A 353 21.41 1.33 31.36
N GLY A 354 22.23 1.72 32.33
CA GLY A 354 22.03 1.45 33.74
C GLY A 354 20.83 2.23 34.30
N ARG A 355 20.15 1.66 35.28
CA ARG A 355 18.98 2.27 35.95
C ARG A 355 19.13 2.26 37.46
N CYS A 356 18.71 3.33 38.12
CA CYS A 356 18.73 3.45 39.58
C CYS A 356 17.51 2.80 40.22
N VAL A 357 17.70 1.70 40.96
CA VAL A 357 16.61 0.98 41.63
C VAL A 357 16.86 0.95 43.13
N ASP A 358 15.79 0.94 43.93
CA ASP A 358 15.87 0.83 45.39
C ASP A 358 16.62 -0.45 45.80
N LYS A 359 17.64 -0.32 46.64
CA LYS A 359 18.55 -1.39 47.06
C LYS A 359 17.80 -2.57 47.69
N GLU A 360 16.80 -2.29 48.52
CA GLU A 360 15.96 -3.31 49.16
C GLU A 360 15.25 -4.20 48.13
N ALA A 361 14.73 -3.61 47.06
CA ALA A 361 14.06 -4.34 45.99
C ALA A 361 15.04 -5.19 45.17
N VAL A 362 16.25 -4.67 44.93
CA VAL A 362 17.33 -5.40 44.23
C VAL A 362 17.83 -6.59 45.06
N GLU A 363 18.07 -6.39 46.35
CA GLU A 363 18.54 -7.43 47.26
C GLU A 363 17.48 -8.52 47.47
N ALA A 364 16.20 -8.15 47.59
CA ALA A 364 15.10 -9.11 47.70
C ALA A 364 14.91 -9.97 46.44
N ALA A 365 15.30 -9.45 45.27
CA ALA A 365 15.18 -10.13 43.97
C ALA A 365 16.51 -10.71 43.46
N THR A 366 17.57 -10.72 44.28
CA THR A 366 18.87 -11.28 43.90
C THR A 366 18.79 -12.80 43.85
N ALA A 367 19.16 -13.39 42.70
CA ALA A 367 19.12 -14.84 42.50
C ALA A 367 20.30 -15.54 43.20
N PHE A 368 20.05 -16.73 43.76
CA PHE A 368 21.09 -17.54 44.39
C PHE A 368 21.88 -18.36 43.35
N ASN A 369 21.19 -18.87 42.33
CA ASN A 369 21.80 -19.52 41.18
C ASN A 369 21.42 -18.81 39.89
N HIS A 370 22.36 -18.81 38.94
CA HIS A 370 22.10 -18.42 37.56
C HIS A 370 22.60 -19.54 36.65
N ARG A 371 21.92 -19.72 35.52
CA ARG A 371 22.35 -20.64 34.46
C ARG A 371 22.52 -19.85 33.17
N THR A 372 23.47 -20.28 32.37
CA THR A 372 23.64 -19.75 31.01
C THR A 372 23.27 -20.86 30.04
N GLU A 373 22.18 -20.67 29.28
CA GLU A 373 21.72 -21.62 28.27
C GLU A 373 21.60 -20.88 26.94
N ALA A 374 22.18 -21.44 25.88
CA ALA A 374 22.16 -20.84 24.53
C ALA A 374 22.56 -19.35 24.47
N ASP A 375 23.57 -18.94 25.26
CA ASP A 375 24.01 -17.55 25.41
C ASP A 375 22.93 -16.59 25.97
N GLU A 376 22.00 -17.08 26.80
CA GLU A 376 21.09 -16.26 27.60
C GLU A 376 21.29 -16.54 29.10
N ILE A 377 21.24 -15.49 29.94
CA ILE A 377 21.33 -15.63 31.40
C ILE A 377 19.94 -15.85 31.97
N LEU A 378 19.71 -17.02 32.56
CA LEU A 378 18.51 -17.35 33.32
C LEU A 378 18.81 -17.20 34.82
N CYS A 379 18.27 -16.13 35.41
CA CYS A 379 18.31 -15.85 36.86
C CYS A 379 16.91 -15.77 37.50
N CYS A 380 15.86 -15.81 36.67
CA CYS A 380 14.48 -15.66 37.14
C CYS A 380 13.79 -16.98 37.50
N ASP A 381 14.38 -18.14 37.18
CA ASP A 381 13.73 -19.45 37.37
C ASP A 381 13.38 -19.78 38.82
N GLU A 382 14.13 -19.23 39.77
CA GLU A 382 13.89 -19.39 41.21
C GLU A 382 12.65 -18.62 41.69
N PHE A 383 12.20 -17.65 40.90
CA PHE A 383 11.04 -16.81 41.19
C PHE A 383 9.92 -17.25 40.25
N ASN A 384 8.76 -17.64 40.76
CA ASN A 384 7.61 -18.03 39.93
C ASN A 384 6.97 -16.80 39.25
N VAL A 385 7.71 -16.17 38.34
CA VAL A 385 7.44 -14.85 37.76
C VAL A 385 6.94 -14.92 36.33
N THR A 386 6.29 -13.83 35.90
CA THR A 386 5.82 -13.65 34.52
C THR A 386 6.97 -13.27 33.59
N THR A 387 6.76 -13.42 32.28
CA THR A 387 7.68 -13.04 31.19
C THR A 387 8.05 -11.54 31.14
N ALA A 388 7.51 -10.72 32.05
CA ALA A 388 7.86 -9.31 32.18
C ALA A 388 9.11 -9.04 33.04
N HIS A 389 9.66 -10.09 33.69
CA HIS A 389 10.87 -10.00 34.49
C HIS A 389 12.10 -10.34 33.64
N VAL A 390 13.17 -9.58 33.83
CA VAL A 390 14.44 -9.72 33.11
C VAL A 390 15.57 -9.69 34.13
N CYS A 391 16.67 -10.37 33.80
CA CYS A 391 17.87 -10.36 34.62
C CYS A 391 18.60 -9.03 34.51
N PHE A 392 18.92 -8.45 35.66
CA PHE A 392 19.78 -7.29 35.77
C PHE A 392 21.03 -7.65 36.56
N GLU A 393 22.19 -7.18 36.10
CA GLU A 393 23.48 -7.36 36.75
C GLU A 393 23.92 -6.12 37.51
N ARG A 394 24.66 -6.35 38.59
CA ARG A 394 25.34 -5.32 39.38
C ARG A 394 26.69 -5.83 39.84
N GLU A 395 27.66 -4.93 39.91
CA GLU A 395 28.97 -5.23 40.50
C GLU A 395 28.95 -4.96 42.01
N GLU A 396 29.45 -5.91 42.80
CA GLU A 396 29.63 -5.77 44.24
C GLU A 396 31.11 -6.00 44.60
N LYS A 397 31.70 -5.06 45.35
CA LYS A 397 33.06 -5.20 45.88
C LYS A 397 33.02 -6.04 47.15
N VAL A 398 33.70 -7.18 47.14
CA VAL A 398 33.82 -8.07 48.30
C VAL A 398 35.27 -8.03 48.81
N PRO A 399 35.52 -7.80 50.11
CA PRO A 399 36.86 -7.83 50.69
C PRO A 399 37.49 -9.21 50.52
N LYS A 400 38.74 -9.29 50.03
CA LYS A 400 39.54 -10.54 50.02
C LYS A 400 39.92 -10.92 51.46
N GLY A 401 39.02 -11.61 52.16
CA GLY A 401 39.27 -12.12 53.52
C GLY A 401 38.29 -13.20 54.00
N VAL A 402 37.39 -13.69 53.15
CA VAL A 402 36.43 -14.74 53.51
C VAL A 402 36.44 -15.82 52.42
N GLU A 403 37.56 -16.52 52.30
CA GLU A 403 37.53 -17.85 51.69
C GLU A 403 36.94 -18.83 52.71
N THR A 404 35.63 -19.05 52.57
CA THR A 404 34.93 -20.30 52.86
C THR A 404 35.29 -21.06 54.15
N GLN A 405 34.94 -20.51 55.31
CA GLN A 405 34.47 -21.37 56.40
C GLN A 405 32.95 -21.53 56.26
N THR A 406 32.52 -22.74 55.92
CA THR A 406 31.09 -23.06 55.98
C THR A 406 30.66 -23.12 57.46
N ARG A 407 29.40 -22.78 57.76
CA ARG A 407 28.83 -22.89 59.13
C ARG A 407 28.70 -24.34 59.63
N ALA A 408 29.14 -25.32 58.84
CA ALA A 408 29.16 -26.74 59.17
C ALA A 408 30.60 -27.17 59.52
N PRO A 409 30.94 -27.33 60.82
CA PRO A 409 32.31 -27.67 61.24
C PRO A 409 32.82 -28.97 60.63
N GLN A 410 31.91 -29.92 60.40
CA GLN A 410 32.20 -31.25 59.89
C GLN A 410 32.63 -31.25 58.40
N LEU A 411 32.16 -30.28 57.62
CA LEU A 411 32.51 -30.16 56.20
C LEU A 411 33.90 -29.52 56.03
N ASN A 412 34.28 -28.63 56.95
CA ASN A 412 35.59 -27.99 56.95
C ASN A 412 36.71 -29.00 57.25
N ALA A 413 36.44 -30.01 58.09
CA ALA A 413 37.38 -31.11 58.39
C ALA A 413 37.55 -32.09 57.21
N LEU A 414 36.49 -32.32 56.41
CA LEU A 414 36.54 -33.21 55.24
C LEU A 414 37.32 -32.59 54.05
N LEU A 415 37.36 -31.26 53.99
CA LEU A 415 38.03 -30.48 52.93
C LEU A 415 39.48 -30.13 53.25
N GLY A 416 40.01 -30.56 54.41
CA GLY A 416 41.39 -30.30 54.81
C GLY A 416 41.68 -28.83 55.13
N LEU A 417 40.66 -28.06 55.54
CA LEU A 417 40.76 -26.64 55.86
C LEU A 417 41.06 -26.36 57.34
N GLU A 418 41.61 -27.34 58.06
CA GLU A 418 42.12 -27.14 59.43
C GLU A 418 43.54 -26.56 59.35
N GLY A 419 43.67 -25.28 59.70
CA GLY A 419 44.94 -24.57 59.70
C GLY A 419 45.89 -25.14 60.77
N HIS A 420 47.04 -25.63 60.32
CA HIS A 420 48.19 -25.86 61.18
C HIS A 420 48.88 -24.51 61.42
N ASP A 421 48.89 -24.06 62.67
CA ASP A 421 49.49 -22.80 63.10
C ASP A 421 51.00 -23.00 63.31
N ASP A 422 51.78 -22.87 62.22
CA ASP A 422 53.23 -22.80 62.25
C ASP A 422 53.69 -21.51 61.58
N THR A 423 53.98 -20.44 62.35
CA THR A 423 55.23 -19.66 62.31
C THR A 423 55.16 -18.33 63.09
N PRO A 424 56.32 -17.78 63.53
CA PRO A 424 56.44 -17.05 64.79
C PRO A 424 56.31 -15.52 64.69
N TYR A 425 56.19 -14.92 65.87
CA TYR A 425 56.22 -13.48 66.17
C TYR A 425 57.12 -12.63 65.26
N GLY A 426 56.50 -11.64 64.60
CA GLY A 426 57.13 -10.35 64.28
C GLY A 426 57.39 -10.07 62.79
N ALA A 427 56.42 -9.48 62.10
CA ALA A 427 56.65 -8.50 61.03
C ALA A 427 55.36 -7.72 60.74
N ALA A 428 55.35 -6.43 61.07
CA ALA A 428 54.32 -5.51 60.63
C ALA A 428 54.50 -5.24 59.12
N GLY A 429 53.59 -5.76 58.30
CA GLY A 429 53.49 -5.46 56.87
C GLY A 429 52.11 -4.91 56.55
N THR A 430 52.04 -3.62 56.21
CA THR A 430 50.84 -2.98 55.65
C THR A 430 50.61 -3.50 54.22
N GLY A 431 49.84 -4.58 54.09
CA GLY A 431 49.33 -5.06 52.80
C GLY A 431 47.94 -4.50 52.53
N GLN A 432 47.78 -3.71 51.47
CA GLN A 432 46.47 -3.31 50.96
C GLN A 432 45.71 -4.56 50.51
N VAL A 433 44.55 -4.81 51.12
CA VAL A 433 43.60 -5.84 50.69
C VAL A 433 43.01 -5.39 49.35
N GLU A 434 43.36 -6.06 48.25
CA GLU A 434 42.70 -5.84 46.96
C GLU A 434 41.26 -6.39 47.01
N ASP A 435 40.24 -5.54 46.90
CA ASP A 435 38.85 -5.96 46.80
C ASP A 435 38.60 -6.80 45.53
N LYS A 436 37.90 -7.93 45.64
CA LYS A 436 37.46 -8.73 44.49
C LYS A 436 36.06 -8.25 44.07
N THR A 437 35.89 -7.85 42.82
CA THR A 437 34.57 -7.52 42.25
C THR A 437 33.85 -8.81 41.86
N ILE A 438 32.60 -8.95 42.31
CA ILE A 438 31.72 -10.08 41.98
C ILE A 438 30.45 -9.52 41.36
N THR A 439 30.04 -10.07 40.21
CA THR A 439 28.78 -9.73 39.55
C THR A 439 27.63 -10.54 40.16
N LYS A 440 26.56 -9.86 40.58
CA LYS A 440 25.32 -10.50 41.05
C LYS A 440 24.17 -10.22 40.09
N TYR A 441 23.28 -11.19 39.92
CA TYR A 441 22.10 -11.09 39.06
C TYR A 441 20.83 -10.98 39.90
N SER A 442 19.93 -10.07 39.50
CA SER A 442 18.63 -9.85 40.15
C SER A 442 17.50 -9.93 39.14
N CYS A 443 16.42 -10.64 39.49
CA CYS A 443 15.25 -10.82 38.64
C CYS A 443 14.24 -9.70 38.87
N LEU A 444 14.26 -8.65 38.04
CA LEU A 444 13.43 -7.45 38.25
C LEU A 444 12.42 -7.27 37.11
N HIS A 445 11.29 -6.64 37.43
CA HIS A 445 10.27 -6.29 36.43
C HIS A 445 10.80 -5.21 35.47
N ALA A 446 11.00 -5.55 34.19
CA ALA A 446 11.73 -4.72 33.24
C ALA A 446 11.16 -3.31 33.08
N ARG A 447 9.83 -3.18 33.04
CA ARG A 447 9.18 -1.85 32.92
C ARG A 447 9.40 -0.98 34.15
N HIS A 448 9.40 -1.56 35.35
CA HIS A 448 9.61 -0.79 36.57
C HIS A 448 11.04 -0.21 36.63
N VAL A 449 12.02 -1.01 36.18
CA VAL A 449 13.44 -0.60 36.15
C VAL A 449 13.70 0.44 35.06
N VAL A 450 13.15 0.26 33.85
CA VAL A 450 13.36 1.18 32.72
C VAL A 450 12.70 2.55 32.94
N GLU A 451 11.67 2.63 33.78
CA GLU A 451 11.05 3.90 34.21
C GLU A 451 11.91 4.71 35.19
N GLN A 452 12.97 4.11 35.77
CA GLN A 452 13.86 4.81 36.70
C GLN A 452 14.89 5.70 35.99
N ALA A 453 15.51 6.59 36.78
CA ALA A 453 16.59 7.44 36.32
C ALA A 453 17.79 6.61 35.80
N VAL A 454 18.41 7.09 34.71
CA VAL A 454 19.62 6.48 34.14
C VAL A 454 20.80 6.68 35.08
N CYS A 455 21.67 5.68 35.16
CA CYS A 455 22.94 5.78 35.84
C CYS A 455 24.08 5.22 34.99
N ASN A 456 25.27 5.78 35.20
CA ASN A 456 26.51 5.33 34.60
C ASN A 456 27.57 5.20 35.69
N VAL A 457 28.67 4.49 35.42
CA VAL A 457 29.78 4.28 36.37
C VAL A 457 30.33 5.63 36.90
N SER A 458 30.25 6.68 36.08
CA SER A 458 30.72 8.04 36.39
C SER A 458 29.72 8.90 37.18
N GLU A 459 28.42 8.56 37.18
CA GLU A 459 27.34 9.32 37.83
C GLU A 459 26.51 8.38 38.70
N PRO A 460 26.85 8.24 40.00
CA PRO A 460 26.13 7.34 40.90
C PRO A 460 24.72 7.85 41.19
N CYS A 461 23.80 6.92 41.48
CA CYS A 461 22.43 7.22 41.84
C CYS A 461 22.35 8.21 43.02
N LYS A 462 21.66 9.33 42.83
CA LYS A 462 21.49 10.35 43.88
C LYS A 462 20.68 9.77 45.04
N LYS A 463 21.12 10.04 46.28
CA LYS A 463 20.32 9.81 47.49
C LYS A 463 19.27 10.92 47.56
N GLU A 464 18.00 10.58 47.39
CA GLU A 464 16.90 11.51 47.65
C GLU A 464 16.71 11.67 49.16
N GLU A 465 16.23 12.83 49.62
CA GLU A 465 16.07 13.24 51.05
C GLU A 465 15.13 12.35 51.88
N ALA A 466 14.58 11.28 51.31
CA ALA A 466 13.75 10.28 51.98
C ALA A 466 14.36 8.87 51.86
N ASP A 467 15.32 8.59 52.75
CA ASP A 467 15.69 7.29 53.36
C ASP A 467 15.87 6.01 52.52
N ARG A 468 15.91 6.06 51.18
CA ARG A 468 16.11 4.86 50.34
C ARG A 468 17.42 4.91 49.57
N GLU A 469 18.31 3.98 49.89
CA GLU A 469 19.55 3.75 49.15
C GLU A 469 19.22 3.16 47.77
N LYS A 470 19.66 3.81 46.69
CA LYS A 470 19.47 3.33 45.31
C LYS A 470 20.77 2.78 44.74
N VAL A 471 20.68 1.69 43.99
CA VAL A 471 21.80 1.01 43.33
C VAL A 471 21.61 1.02 41.82
N CYS A 472 22.71 1.19 41.09
CA CYS A 472 22.70 1.12 39.63
C CYS A 472 22.71 -0.35 39.17
N VAL A 473 21.73 -0.72 38.35
CA VAL A 473 21.63 -2.07 37.77
C VAL A 473 21.63 -1.99 36.24
N TYR A 474 22.24 -2.98 35.58
CA TYR A 474 22.38 -3.04 34.12
C TYR A 474 21.64 -4.26 33.57
N PRO A 475 21.01 -4.21 32.39
CA PRO A 475 20.35 -5.39 31.83
C PRO A 475 21.38 -6.46 31.45
N ALA A 476 21.25 -7.66 32.02
CA ALA A 476 22.16 -8.79 31.82
C ALA A 476 21.84 -9.54 30.51
N LEU A 477 22.07 -8.87 29.39
CA LEU A 477 21.76 -9.37 28.05
C LEU A 477 23.03 -9.82 27.32
N HIS A 478 22.96 -10.94 26.61
CA HIS A 478 24.07 -11.55 25.88
C HIS A 478 23.86 -11.50 24.35
N ASN A 479 24.90 -11.89 23.60
CA ASN A 479 24.88 -11.97 22.12
C ASN A 479 24.56 -10.64 21.40
N GLY A 480 25.03 -9.52 21.96
CA GLY A 480 24.84 -8.19 21.37
C GLY A 480 23.39 -7.69 21.37
N THR A 481 22.50 -8.35 22.11
CA THR A 481 21.13 -7.87 22.35
C THR A 481 21.14 -6.71 23.34
N ARG A 482 20.12 -5.85 23.23
CA ARG A 482 19.96 -4.65 24.06
C ARG A 482 18.51 -4.49 24.47
N LEU A 483 18.32 -3.93 25.66
CA LEU A 483 17.02 -3.48 26.15
C LEU A 483 16.87 -2.01 25.78
N VAL A 484 15.92 -1.72 24.90
CA VAL A 484 15.64 -0.38 24.40
C VAL A 484 14.21 0.03 24.75
N LYS A 485 14.05 1.24 25.25
CA LYS A 485 12.77 1.89 25.49
C LYS A 485 12.39 2.71 24.25
N ILE A 486 11.21 2.50 23.69
CA ILE A 486 10.69 3.28 22.56
C ILE A 486 9.46 4.03 23.04
N GLU A 487 9.52 5.37 23.06
CA GLU A 487 8.36 6.20 23.43
C GLU A 487 7.62 6.65 22.18
N LEU A 488 6.28 6.58 22.26
CA LEU A 488 5.39 6.86 21.15
C LEU A 488 4.56 8.11 21.45
N GLY A 489 4.40 8.98 20.46
CA GLY A 489 3.57 10.17 20.58
C GLY A 489 2.06 9.88 20.63
N ASN A 490 1.64 8.73 20.09
CA ASN A 490 0.24 8.32 20.02
C ASN A 490 -0.14 7.17 20.99
N ARG A 491 0.77 6.76 21.88
CA ARG A 491 0.52 5.71 22.88
C ARG A 491 1.17 6.08 24.21
N ALA A 492 0.39 6.04 25.30
CA ALA A 492 0.87 6.45 26.62
C ALA A 492 1.90 5.50 27.26
N LYS A 493 1.92 4.22 26.86
CA LYS A 493 2.85 3.23 27.41
C LYS A 493 4.04 3.03 26.45
N PRO A 494 5.28 3.15 26.92
CA PRO A 494 6.44 2.87 26.09
C PRO A 494 6.51 1.39 25.71
N ILE A 495 7.09 1.13 24.54
CA ILE A 495 7.39 -0.22 24.08
C ILE A 495 8.80 -0.57 24.56
N LEU A 496 8.96 -1.76 25.12
CA LEU A 496 10.27 -2.30 25.47
C LEU A 496 10.64 -3.32 24.41
N PHE A 497 11.82 -3.15 23.84
CA PHE A 497 12.38 -4.08 22.88
C PHE A 497 13.62 -4.74 23.47
N VAL A 498 13.66 -6.06 23.41
CA VAL A 498 14.84 -6.86 23.70
C VAL A 498 15.23 -7.59 22.42
N GLY A 499 16.39 -7.25 21.86
CA GLY A 499 16.84 -7.82 20.61
C GLY A 499 18.07 -7.10 20.05
N GLN A 500 18.42 -7.40 18.81
CA GLN A 500 19.56 -6.75 18.14
C GLN A 500 19.13 -5.41 17.53
N LEU A 501 19.94 -4.36 17.72
CA LEU A 501 19.64 -3.03 17.18
C LEU A 501 19.54 -3.00 15.65
N ASN A 502 20.24 -3.91 14.95
CA ASN A 502 20.16 -4.03 13.49
C ASN A 502 18.75 -4.40 13.00
N GLU A 503 17.97 -5.10 13.83
CA GLU A 503 16.58 -5.45 13.54
C GLU A 503 15.73 -4.18 13.37
N MET A 504 15.88 -3.19 14.26
CA MET A 504 15.20 -1.90 14.13
C MET A 504 15.62 -1.13 12.88
N LEU A 505 16.87 -1.27 12.45
CA LEU A 505 17.42 -0.54 11.31
C LEU A 505 17.01 -1.16 9.97
N GLN A 506 16.85 -2.48 9.91
CA GLN A 506 16.61 -3.22 8.66
C GLN A 506 15.17 -3.70 8.50
N MET A 507 14.48 -3.97 9.62
CA MET A 507 13.15 -4.59 9.61
C MET A 507 12.02 -3.60 9.93
N VAL A 508 12.33 -2.37 10.33
CA VAL A 508 11.33 -1.31 10.55
C VAL A 508 11.47 -0.24 9.47
N SER A 509 10.45 -0.12 8.63
CA SER A 509 10.34 0.95 7.63
C SER A 509 9.70 2.18 8.26
N ILE A 510 10.35 3.33 8.11
CA ILE A 510 9.91 4.60 8.69
C ILE A 510 9.67 5.68 7.62
N SER A 511 8.84 6.65 7.95
CA SER A 511 8.49 7.81 7.13
C SER A 511 8.77 9.11 7.90
N PRO A 512 9.30 10.17 7.24
CA PRO A 512 9.49 11.48 7.85
C PRO A 512 8.18 12.24 8.11
N TRP A 513 7.07 11.74 7.57
CA TRP A 513 5.77 12.40 7.63
C TRP A 513 4.96 11.92 8.82
N THR A 514 4.45 12.87 9.60
CA THR A 514 3.53 12.63 10.73
C THR A 514 2.24 13.43 10.54
N PRO A 515 1.07 12.89 10.95
CA PRO A 515 -0.20 13.61 10.84
C PRO A 515 -0.22 14.80 11.83
N ARG A 516 -0.65 15.98 11.36
CA ARG A 516 -0.84 17.17 12.23
C ARG A 516 -2.01 17.01 13.19
N PHE A 517 -3.04 16.30 12.76
CA PHE A 517 -4.25 16.08 13.53
C PHE A 517 -4.34 14.64 14.00
N SER A 518 -4.68 14.44 15.27
CA SER A 518 -4.76 13.11 15.90
C SER A 518 -5.83 12.19 15.30
N PHE A 519 -6.86 12.75 14.66
CA PHE A 519 -7.90 11.96 13.98
C PHE A 519 -7.46 11.40 12.62
N VAL A 520 -6.36 11.91 12.04
CA VAL A 520 -5.87 11.47 10.74
C VAL A 520 -5.00 10.24 10.92
N GLN A 521 -5.43 9.13 10.33
CA GLN A 521 -4.67 7.89 10.29
C GLN A 521 -3.79 7.85 9.04
N ILE A 522 -2.52 7.46 9.19
CA ILE A 522 -1.57 7.37 8.08
C ILE A 522 -2.00 6.34 7.03
N SER A 523 -2.71 5.27 7.45
CA SER A 523 -3.30 4.28 6.54
C SER A 523 -4.27 4.91 5.53
N TRP A 524 -4.98 5.98 5.88
CA TRP A 524 -5.89 6.65 4.95
C TRP A 524 -5.14 7.30 3.79
N LEU A 525 -3.91 7.77 4.04
CA LEU A 525 -3.06 8.38 3.02
C LEU A 525 -2.55 7.33 2.04
N GLU A 526 -2.16 6.16 2.54
CA GLU A 526 -1.77 5.01 1.71
C GLU A 526 -2.94 4.54 0.84
N HIS A 527 -4.15 4.43 1.42
CA HIS A 527 -5.35 4.08 0.67
C HIS A 527 -5.74 5.14 -0.35
N PHE A 528 -5.57 6.43 -0.04
CA PHE A 528 -5.82 7.52 -0.98
C PHE A 528 -4.85 7.46 -2.17
N GLU A 529 -3.55 7.35 -1.92
CA GLU A 529 -2.54 7.23 -2.97
C GLU A 529 -2.82 6.00 -3.85
N LEU A 530 -3.15 4.87 -3.22
CA LEU A 530 -3.52 3.65 -3.92
C LEU A 530 -4.78 3.82 -4.78
N ALA A 531 -5.83 4.44 -4.26
CA ALA A 531 -7.05 4.71 -4.99
C ALA A 531 -6.80 5.61 -6.21
N VAL A 532 -5.95 6.62 -6.09
CA VAL A 532 -5.57 7.50 -7.20
C VAL A 532 -4.77 6.74 -8.27
N LYS A 533 -3.81 5.89 -7.88
CA LYS A 533 -3.06 5.02 -8.81
C LYS A 533 -3.98 4.05 -9.56
N TYR A 534 -4.92 3.42 -8.86
CA TYR A 534 -5.92 2.58 -9.51
C TYR A 534 -6.86 3.39 -10.40
N MET A 535 -7.25 4.60 -9.99
CA MET A 535 -8.13 5.44 -10.81
C MET A 535 -7.46 5.80 -12.14
N PHE A 536 -6.17 6.14 -12.11
CA PHE A 536 -5.38 6.39 -13.32
C PHE A 536 -5.33 5.14 -14.21
N THR A 537 -4.82 4.03 -13.67
CA THR A 537 -4.55 2.82 -14.45
C THR A 537 -5.82 2.16 -14.98
N LEU A 538 -6.86 2.01 -14.16
CA LEU A 538 -8.10 1.36 -14.54
C LEU A 538 -8.93 2.21 -15.49
N SER A 539 -9.01 3.53 -15.28
CA SER A 539 -9.72 4.41 -16.23
C SER A 539 -9.02 4.42 -17.58
N LEU A 540 -7.68 4.54 -17.59
CA LEU A 540 -6.91 4.49 -18.83
C LEU A 540 -7.09 3.15 -19.55
N ALA A 541 -6.94 2.03 -18.83
CA ALA A 541 -7.10 0.70 -19.39
C ALA A 541 -8.52 0.49 -19.94
N LEU A 542 -9.56 0.87 -19.19
CA LEU A 542 -10.95 0.72 -19.61
C LEU A 542 -11.27 1.57 -20.85
N GLY A 543 -10.77 2.81 -20.92
CA GLY A 543 -10.93 3.67 -22.09
C GLY A 543 -10.19 3.14 -23.33
N LEU A 544 -8.93 2.74 -23.18
CA LEU A 544 -8.12 2.20 -24.28
C LEU A 544 -8.63 0.85 -24.78
N PHE A 545 -9.07 -0.02 -23.86
CA PHE A 545 -9.65 -1.31 -24.20
C PHE A 545 -10.93 -1.14 -25.02
N ASN A 546 -11.86 -0.28 -24.58
CA ASN A 546 -13.09 0.00 -25.31
C ASN A 546 -12.86 0.64 -26.69
N ALA A 547 -11.74 1.32 -26.91
CA ALA A 547 -11.39 1.88 -28.21
C ALA A 547 -11.03 0.82 -29.27
N MET A 548 -10.66 -0.40 -28.85
CA MET A 548 -10.23 -1.45 -29.78
C MET A 548 -11.38 -1.91 -30.69
N PRO A 549 -11.10 -2.24 -31.97
CA PRO A 549 -12.10 -2.74 -32.91
C PRO A 549 -12.42 -4.22 -32.63
N VAL A 550 -13.05 -4.49 -31.50
CA VAL A 550 -13.41 -5.83 -31.01
C VAL A 550 -14.93 -5.91 -30.89
N TYR A 551 -15.49 -7.10 -31.13
CA TYR A 551 -16.93 -7.31 -30.94
C TYR A 551 -17.35 -7.04 -29.50
N GLY A 552 -18.39 -6.23 -29.32
CA GLY A 552 -18.95 -5.88 -28.01
C GLY A 552 -18.35 -4.62 -27.36
N LEU A 553 -17.31 -4.01 -27.94
CA LEU A 553 -16.69 -2.77 -27.45
C LEU A 553 -17.10 -1.55 -28.29
N ASP A 554 -16.89 -0.34 -27.78
CA ASP A 554 -17.21 0.91 -28.48
C ASP A 554 -16.53 1.02 -29.86
N GLY A 555 -15.29 0.54 -29.96
CA GLY A 555 -14.52 0.53 -31.19
C GLY A 555 -15.25 -0.17 -32.34
N GLN A 556 -16.10 -1.18 -32.08
CA GLN A 556 -16.95 -1.79 -33.09
C GLN A 556 -17.90 -0.77 -33.73
N PHE A 557 -18.58 0.02 -32.90
CA PHE A 557 -19.57 0.98 -33.34
C PHE A 557 -18.94 2.20 -33.99
N ILE A 558 -17.72 2.58 -33.56
CA ILE A 558 -16.89 3.59 -34.22
C ILE A 558 -16.52 3.14 -35.64
N VAL A 559 -15.93 1.95 -35.81
CA VAL A 559 -15.57 1.39 -37.14
C VAL A 559 -16.80 1.33 -38.04
N ARG A 560 -17.92 0.80 -37.54
CA ARG A 560 -19.18 0.71 -38.31
C ARG A 560 -19.66 2.08 -38.78
N THR A 561 -19.51 3.12 -37.96
CA THR A 561 -19.95 4.47 -38.29
C THR A 561 -19.02 5.16 -39.28
N LEU A 562 -17.71 4.98 -39.14
CA LEU A 562 -16.72 5.44 -40.13
C LEU A 562 -16.96 4.80 -41.50
N LEU A 563 -17.16 3.48 -41.54
CA LEU A 563 -17.43 2.75 -42.79
C LEU A 563 -18.73 3.19 -43.48
N LYS A 564 -19.74 3.55 -42.69
CA LYS A 564 -20.98 4.13 -43.23
C LYS A 564 -20.76 5.50 -43.89
N SER A 565 -19.74 6.24 -43.47
CA SER A 565 -19.40 7.56 -44.02
C SER A 565 -18.47 7.51 -45.23
N SER A 566 -17.72 6.43 -45.45
CA SER A 566 -16.65 6.34 -46.45
C SER A 566 -17.08 6.00 -47.89
N GLY A 567 -18.35 6.23 -48.26
CA GLY A 567 -18.83 6.12 -49.65
C GLY A 567 -18.84 4.71 -50.28
N PHE A 568 -18.25 3.69 -49.65
CA PHE A 568 -18.14 2.33 -50.19
C PHE A 568 -19.51 1.64 -50.42
N SER A 569 -19.55 0.60 -51.25
CA SER A 569 -20.76 -0.23 -51.41
C SER A 569 -21.09 -1.00 -50.13
N VAL A 570 -22.36 -1.35 -49.93
CA VAL A 570 -22.82 -2.08 -48.73
C VAL A 570 -22.02 -3.36 -48.52
N LYS A 571 -21.83 -4.17 -49.57
CA LYS A 571 -21.03 -5.40 -49.53
C LYS A 571 -19.58 -5.15 -49.09
N ARG A 572 -18.94 -4.08 -49.61
CA ARG A 572 -17.56 -3.73 -49.22
C ARG A 572 -17.49 -3.27 -47.75
N ARG A 573 -18.47 -2.51 -47.28
CA ARG A 573 -18.52 -2.06 -45.87
C ARG A 573 -18.64 -3.25 -44.92
N GLU A 574 -19.53 -4.20 -45.22
CA GLU A 574 -19.71 -5.40 -44.41
C GLU A 574 -18.46 -6.28 -44.39
N LEU A 575 -17.82 -6.47 -45.55
CA LEU A 575 -16.57 -7.21 -45.64
C LEU A 575 -15.44 -6.56 -44.83
N ILE A 576 -15.23 -5.24 -44.98
CA ILE A 576 -14.18 -4.51 -44.23
C ILE A 576 -14.49 -4.56 -42.73
N GLN A 577 -15.74 -4.34 -42.34
CA GLN A 577 -16.14 -4.42 -40.93
C GLN A 577 -15.84 -5.81 -40.36
N TYR A 578 -16.24 -6.87 -41.07
CA TYR A 578 -15.98 -8.24 -40.64
C TYR A 578 -14.48 -8.51 -40.48
N ILE A 579 -13.65 -8.13 -41.46
CA ILE A 579 -12.20 -8.33 -41.41
C ILE A 579 -11.58 -7.58 -40.22
N VAL A 580 -11.89 -6.29 -40.07
CA VAL A 580 -11.31 -5.43 -39.02
C VAL A 580 -11.69 -5.94 -37.62
N LEU A 581 -12.96 -6.29 -37.41
CA LEU A 581 -13.42 -6.77 -36.09
C LEU A 581 -12.89 -8.16 -35.76
N THR A 582 -12.83 -9.05 -36.75
CA THR A 582 -12.29 -10.40 -36.56
C THR A 582 -10.79 -10.33 -36.26
N PHE A 583 -10.05 -9.48 -36.97
CA PHE A 583 -8.64 -9.23 -36.70
C PHE A 583 -8.41 -8.66 -35.29
N GLY A 584 -9.13 -7.59 -34.92
CA GLY A 584 -9.01 -6.99 -33.59
C GLY A 584 -9.32 -7.97 -32.46
N THR A 585 -10.39 -8.76 -32.63
CA THR A 585 -10.80 -9.79 -31.66
C THR A 585 -9.75 -10.91 -31.55
N ALA A 586 -9.20 -11.38 -32.67
CA ALA A 586 -8.14 -12.39 -32.68
C ALA A 586 -6.86 -11.88 -32.00
N VAL A 587 -6.44 -10.64 -32.30
CA VAL A 587 -5.28 -10.01 -31.66
C VAL A 587 -5.47 -9.93 -30.15
N LEU A 588 -6.65 -9.52 -29.68
CA LEU A 588 -6.93 -9.45 -28.25
C LEU A 588 -6.88 -10.83 -27.60
N ILE A 589 -7.61 -11.81 -28.14
CA ILE A 589 -7.67 -13.18 -27.59
C ILE A 589 -6.26 -13.79 -27.52
N LEU A 590 -5.47 -13.67 -28.58
CA LEU A 590 -4.11 -14.22 -28.60
C LEU A 590 -3.20 -13.57 -27.57
N ASN A 591 -3.25 -12.24 -27.42
CA ASN A 591 -2.48 -11.56 -26.38
C ASN A 591 -2.90 -12.01 -24.97
N VAL A 592 -4.20 -12.14 -24.71
CA VAL A 592 -4.70 -12.61 -23.41
C VAL A 592 -4.26 -14.05 -23.13
N LEU A 593 -4.37 -14.94 -24.12
CA LEU A 593 -3.92 -16.33 -24.00
C LEU A 593 -2.42 -16.43 -23.72
N ILE A 594 -1.59 -15.68 -24.45
CA ILE A 594 -0.14 -15.62 -24.21
C ILE A 594 0.15 -15.08 -22.81
N GLY A 595 -0.60 -14.06 -22.37
CA GLY A 595 -0.52 -13.51 -21.01
C GLY A 595 -0.75 -14.56 -19.93
N PHE A 596 -1.82 -15.35 -20.06
CA PHE A 596 -2.10 -16.47 -19.15
C PHE A 596 -1.02 -17.56 -19.21
N ILE A 597 -0.54 -17.93 -20.41
CA ILE A 597 0.53 -18.93 -20.57
C ILE A 597 1.80 -18.45 -19.85
N LYS A 598 2.19 -17.18 -20.04
CA LYS A 598 3.34 -16.58 -19.35
C LYS A 598 3.17 -16.55 -17.83
N LEU A 599 1.95 -16.39 -17.33
CA LEU A 599 1.63 -16.40 -15.90
C LEU A 599 1.68 -17.80 -15.28
N VAL A 600 1.43 -18.85 -16.07
CA VAL A 600 1.47 -20.24 -15.59
C VAL A 600 2.89 -20.83 -15.68
N ILE A 601 3.68 -20.38 -16.65
CA ILE A 601 5.05 -20.87 -16.86
C ILE A 601 6.06 -20.21 -15.91
N ASN A 602 5.86 -18.93 -15.59
CA ASN A 602 6.65 -18.20 -14.59
C ASN A 602 6.04 -18.36 -13.20
#